data_AF-A0A538MTJ9-F1
#
_entry.id   AF-A0A538MTJ9-F1
#
_cell.length_a   1.000
_cell.length_b   1.000
_cell.length_c   1.000
_cell.angle_alpha   90.00
_cell.angle_beta   90.00
_cell.angle_gamma   90.00
#
_symmetry.space_group_name_H-M   'P 1'
#
loop_
_entity.id
_entity.type
_entity.pdbx_description
1 polymer ?
#
loop_
_entity_poly.entity_id
_entity_poly.type
_entity_poly.pdbx_seq_one_letter_code
_entity_poly.pdbx_strand_id
1 'polypeptide(L)' 'MAILKAVDYGDSCIVEAEVFPVGARNSRPTQPGPYTFADSQQATAFVTEAVEALMYLGCDVQAQ' A
#
# COMPACT_ATOMS: atom_id res chain seq x y z
N MET A 1 3.83 -4.95 9.67
CA MET A 1 4.58 -4.23 8.62
C MET A 1 3.68 -4.14 7.41
N ALA A 2 3.76 -3.04 6.66
CA ALA A 2 3.06 -2.90 5.39
C ALA A 2 4.01 -2.34 4.32
N ILE A 3 3.86 -2.79 3.08
CA ILE A 3 4.56 -2.28 1.91
C ILE A 3 3.51 -1.73 0.95
N LEU A 4 3.72 -0.50 0.47
CA LEU A 4 2.89 0.13 -0.55
C LEU A 4 3.77 0.52 -1.73
N LYS A 5 3.34 0.15 -2.94
CA LYS A 5 4.07 0.44 -4.18
C LYS A 5 3.13 0.98 -5.23
N ALA A 6 3.41 2.20 -5.71
CA ALA A 6 2.68 2.80 -6.82
C ALA A 6 3.43 2.55 -8.14
N VAL A 7 2.71 2.07 -9.15
CA VAL A 7 3.23 1.82 -10.50
C VAL A 7 2.41 2.62 -11.49
N ASP A 8 3.05 3.56 -12.17
CA ASP A 8 2.44 4.39 -13.22
C ASP A 8 2.61 3.71 -14.58
N TYR A 9 1.49 3.47 -15.27
CA TYR A 9 1.43 2.90 -16.63
C TYR A 9 1.19 3.96 -17.70
N GLY A 10 1.08 5.23 -17.33
CA GLY A 10 0.91 6.39 -18.22
C GLY A 10 -0.56 6.77 -18.45
N ASP A 11 -1.47 5.81 -18.51
CA ASP A 11 -2.94 6.04 -18.60
C ASP A 11 -3.67 5.68 -17.30
N SER A 12 -2.95 5.06 -16.37
CA SER A 12 -3.47 4.55 -15.11
C SER A 12 -2.32 4.36 -14.13
N CYS A 13 -2.62 4.47 -12.84
CA CYS A 13 -1.67 4.19 -11.77
C CYS A 13 -2.23 3.06 -10.90
N ILE A 14 -1.39 2.08 -10.61
CA ILE A 14 -1.77 0.92 -9.79
C ILE A 14 -0.99 0.96 -8.48
N VAL A 15 -1.70 0.86 -7.35
CA VAL A 15 -1.08 0.71 -6.04
C VAL A 15 -1.21 -0.75 -5.60
N GLU A 16 -0.07 -1.41 -5.46
CA GLU A 16 0.07 -2.73 -4.87
C GLU A 16 0.32 -2.58 -3.36
N ALA A 17 -0.32 -3.41 -2.54
CA ALA A 17 -0.13 -3.40 -1.11
C ALA A 17 0.14 -4.80 -0.56
N GLU A 18 1.10 -4.90 0.36
CA GLU A 18 1.38 -6.12 1.11
C GLU A 18 1.36 -5.83 2.60
N VAL A 19 0.53 -6.56 3.35
CA VAL A 19 0.37 -6.41 4.79
C VAL A 19 0.83 -7.69 5.49
N PHE A 20 1.73 -7.52 6.45
CA PHE A 20 2.33 -8.59 7.25
C PHE A 20 1.73 -8.56 8.66
N PRO A 21 0.81 -9.49 8.99
CA PRO A 21 0.15 -9.53 10.29
C PRO A 21 1.13 -9.87 11.41
N VAL A 22 1.01 -9.19 12.55
CA VAL A 22 1.83 -9.47 13.72
C VAL A 22 1.44 -10.81 14.34
N GLY A 23 2.43 -11.63 14.72
CA GLY A 23 2.23 -12.93 15.36
C GLY A 23 2.07 -14.11 14.40
N ALA A 24 1.97 -13.84 13.10
CA ALA A 24 1.81 -14.87 12.09
C ALA A 24 3.17 -15.34 11.57
N ARG A 25 3.94 -16.02 12.44
CA ARG A 25 5.19 -16.70 12.05
C ARG A 25 4.84 -17.72 10.96
N ASN A 26 5.24 -17.44 9.71
CA ASN A 26 4.98 -18.23 8.49
C ASN A 26 3.66 -17.97 7.73
N SER A 27 2.88 -16.93 8.05
CA SER A 27 1.78 -16.54 7.15
C SER A 27 2.32 -15.82 5.92
N ARG A 28 1.76 -16.10 4.74
CA ARG A 28 1.96 -15.25 3.56
C ARG A 28 1.45 -13.83 3.85
N PRO A 29 2.09 -12.79 3.30
CA PRO A 29 1.54 -11.45 3.36
C PRO A 29 0.12 -11.46 2.76
N THR A 30 -0.76 -10.67 3.36
CA THR A 30 -2.06 -10.39 2.75
C THR A 30 -1.84 -9.33 1.68
N GLN A 31 -2.42 -9.52 0.50
CA GLN A 31 -2.30 -8.59 -0.62
C GLN A 31 -3.64 -7.89 -0.87
N PRO A 32 -3.98 -6.84 -0.09
CA PRO A 32 -5.15 -6.04 -0.39
C PRO A 32 -4.91 -5.25 -1.69
N GLY A 33 -5.82 -5.38 -2.66
CA GLY A 33 -5.70 -4.76 -3.99
C GLY A 33 -5.44 -5.79 -5.11
N PRO A 34 -4.95 -5.34 -6.28
CA PRO A 34 -4.43 -3.99 -6.57
C PRO A 34 -5.50 -2.89 -6.61
N TYR A 35 -5.11 -1.66 -6.30
CA TYR A 35 -5.95 -0.47 -6.39
C TYR A 35 -5.61 0.31 -7.65
N THR A 36 -6.58 0.54 -8.54
CA THR A 36 -6.37 1.26 -9.81
C THR A 36 -6.91 2.67 -9.74
N PHE A 37 -6.10 3.64 -10.17
CA PHE A 37 -6.40 5.05 -10.23
C PHE A 37 -6.22 5.57 -11.66
N ALA A 38 -6.96 6.63 -12.00
CA ALA A 38 -6.90 7.23 -13.33
C ALA A 38 -5.59 8.01 -13.57
N ASP A 39 -4.96 8.51 -12.51
CA ASP A 39 -3.74 9.31 -12.58
C ASP A 39 -2.88 9.13 -11.32
N SER A 40 -1.64 9.61 -11.42
CA SER A 40 -0.65 9.53 -10.34
C SER A 40 -0.98 10.42 -9.15
N GLN A 41 -1.76 11.50 -9.34
CA GLN A 41 -2.16 12.38 -8.24
C GLN A 41 -3.12 11.65 -7.29
N GLN A 42 -4.10 10.94 -7.83
CA GLN A 42 -5.04 10.12 -7.06
C GLN A 42 -4.33 8.97 -6.33
N ALA A 43 -3.42 8.27 -7.01
CA ALA A 43 -2.62 7.21 -6.40
C ALA A 43 -1.73 7.74 -5.26
N THR A 44 -1.13 8.92 -5.44
CA THR A 44 -0.31 9.57 -4.40
C THR A 44 -1.15 9.92 -3.18
N ALA A 45 -2.33 10.53 -3.37
CA ALA A 45 -3.23 10.86 -2.27
C ALA A 45 -3.63 9.61 -1.47
N PHE A 46 -3.99 8.53 -2.17
CA PHE A 46 -4.29 7.25 -1.54
C PHE A 46 -3.11 6.70 -0.72
N VAL A 47 -1.90 6.69 -1.29
CA VAL A 47 -0.71 6.20 -0.57
C VAL A 47 -0.45 7.04 0.68
N THR A 48 -0.56 8.37 0.59
CA THR A 48 -0.38 9.26 1.76
C THR A 48 -1.39 8.94 2.87
N GLU A 49 -2.69 8.89 2.55
CA GLU A 49 -3.72 8.57 3.55
C GLU A 49 -3.54 7.17 4.15
N ALA A 50 -3.19 6.18 3.31
CA ALA A 50 -2.96 4.82 3.76
C ALA A 50 -1.75 4.72 4.70
N VAL A 51 -0.64 5.40 4.38
CA VAL A 51 0.54 5.48 5.25
C VAL A 51 0.18 6.10 6.59
N GLU A 52 -0.54 7.23 6.59
CA GLU A 52 -0.95 7.90 7.83
C GLU A 52 -1.83 7.01 8.70
N ALA A 53 -2.83 6.34 8.12
CA ALA A 53 -3.70 5.43 8.83
C ALA A 53 -2.93 4.22 9.40
N LEU A 54 -2.02 3.64 8.63
CA LEU A 54 -1.19 2.50 9.06
C LEU A 54 -0.23 2.90 10.19
N MET A 55 0.41 4.07 10.09
CA MET A 55 1.28 4.61 11.15
C MET A 55 0.48 4.86 12.43
N TYR A 56 -0.73 5.42 12.32
CA TYR A 56 -1.62 5.61 13.47
C TYR A 56 -1.95 4.28 14.17
N LEU A 57 -2.13 3.20 13.40
CA LEU A 57 -2.35 1.85 13.92
C LEU A 57 -1.08 1.17 14.47
N GLY A 58 0.07 1.84 14.44
CA GLY A 58 1.35 1.31 14.91
C GLY A 58 2.02 0.34 13.94
N CYS A 59 1.63 0.35 12.67
CA CYS A 59 2.32 -0.40 11.63
C CYS A 59 3.61 0.31 11.22
N ASP A 60 4.68 -0.46 11.09
CA ASP A 60 5.88 -0.04 10.35
C ASP A 60 5.59 -0.10 8.85
N VAL A 61 5.79 1.01 8.13
CA VAL A 61 5.40 1.17 6.73
C VAL A 61 6.61 1.51 5.88
N GLN A 62 6.78 0.76 4.79
CA GLN A 62 7.77 1.04 3.76
C GLN A 62 7.07 1.48 2.48
N ALA A 63 7.37 2.69 2.03
CA ALA A 63 6.95 3.20 0.71
C ALA A 63 8.14 3.10 -0.25
N GLN A 64 7.92 2.55 -1.44
CA GLN A 64 8.95 2.34 -2.45
C GLN A 64 8.51 2.84 -3.83
#